data_AF-A0A370NL41-F1
#
_entry.id   AF-A0A370NL41-F1
#
_cell.length_a   1.000
_cell.length_b   1.000
_cell.length_c   1.000
_cell.angle_alpha   90.00
_cell.angle_beta   90.00
_cell.angle_gamma   90.00
#
_symmetry.space_group_name_H-M   'P 1'
#
loop_
_entity.id
_entity.type
_entity.pdbx_description
1 polymer ?
#
loop_
_entity_poly.entity_id
_entity_poly.type
_entity_poly.pdbx_seq_one_letter_code
_entity_poly.pdbx_strand_id
1 'polypeptide(L)'
;MRAAEWTAACESIKRIGSWRRIPIPLAWMAETVYRLQGLDPAWPLLAELAWLSPRKLGALMQTLGDSSLLALRRLFDANFDGDGTTDDLAWFPAWAMTERPGLAALLRGSEPSTHTLPEQGMRIMLELLTLEREGRRHDLVERRKDLRSLHPGLFEAYIRTR
;
A
#
# COMPACT_ATOMS: atom_id res chain seq x y z
N MET A 1 -18.80 -23.63 4.13
CA MET A 1 -19.60 -22.69 4.95
C MET A 1 -18.95 -21.31 5.02
N ARG A 2 -17.69 -21.18 5.48
CA ARG A 2 -16.96 -19.89 5.57
C ARG A 2 -16.91 -19.04 4.28
N ALA A 3 -16.69 -19.62 3.10
CA ALA A 3 -16.62 -18.84 1.86
C ALA A 3 -17.96 -18.11 1.53
N ALA A 4 -19.10 -18.71 1.83
CA ALA A 4 -20.41 -18.09 1.61
C ALA A 4 -20.66 -16.92 2.58
N GLU A 5 -20.19 -17.05 3.83
CA GLU A 5 -20.25 -15.98 4.84
C GLU A 5 -19.41 -14.77 4.42
N TRP A 6 -18.21 -14.98 3.91
CA TRP A 6 -17.36 -13.89 3.40
C TRP A 6 -17.94 -13.22 2.16
N THR A 7 -18.52 -13.98 1.22
CA THR A 7 -19.22 -13.37 0.08
C THR A 7 -20.39 -12.48 0.54
N ALA A 8 -21.18 -12.95 1.51
CA ALA A 8 -22.26 -12.15 2.07
C ALA A 8 -21.76 -10.89 2.82
N ALA A 9 -20.61 -10.98 3.49
CA ALA A 9 -19.95 -9.85 4.13
C ALA A 9 -19.53 -8.79 3.09
N CYS A 10 -18.89 -9.21 1.99
CA CYS A 10 -18.55 -8.34 0.86
C CYS A 10 -19.76 -7.53 0.36
N GLU A 11 -20.87 -8.22 0.09
CA GLU A 11 -22.10 -7.57 -0.40
C GLU A 11 -22.72 -6.64 0.64
N SER A 12 -22.61 -6.96 1.92
CA SER A 12 -23.10 -6.11 3.01
C SER A 12 -22.26 -4.83 3.15
N ILE A 13 -20.94 -4.93 3.03
CA ILE A 13 -20.04 -3.76 3.11
C ILE A 13 -20.26 -2.83 1.92
N LYS A 14 -20.46 -3.37 0.71
CA LYS A 14 -20.75 -2.57 -0.50
C LYS A 14 -22.01 -1.70 -0.37
N ARG A 15 -22.96 -2.08 0.49
CA ARG A 15 -24.18 -1.29 0.76
C ARG A 15 -23.94 -0.10 1.69
N ILE A 16 -22.80 -0.06 2.40
CA ILE A 16 -22.43 1.09 3.22
C ILE A 16 -21.99 2.22 2.27
N GLY A 17 -22.68 3.36 2.33
CA GLY A 17 -22.33 4.54 1.53
C GLY A 17 -20.89 4.97 1.78
N SER A 18 -20.13 5.18 0.69
CA SER A 18 -18.72 5.60 0.75
C SER A 18 -17.82 4.72 1.62
N TRP A 19 -18.11 3.41 1.75
CA TRP A 19 -17.37 2.48 2.60
C TRP A 19 -15.84 2.55 2.42
N ARG A 20 -15.36 2.77 1.19
CA ARG A 20 -13.93 2.86 0.84
C ARG A 20 -13.24 4.10 1.43
N ARG A 21 -14.00 5.12 1.86
CA ARG A 21 -13.51 6.34 2.52
C ARG A 21 -13.63 6.28 4.05
N ILE A 22 -14.08 5.17 4.61
CA ILE A 22 -14.27 5.01 6.06
C ILE A 22 -13.31 3.90 6.53
N PRO A 23 -12.42 4.16 7.52
CA PRO A 23 -11.38 3.20 7.89
C PRO A 23 -11.88 1.80 8.25
N ILE A 24 -13.00 1.74 8.99
CA ILE A 24 -13.52 0.47 9.52
C ILE A 24 -14.13 -0.39 8.39
N PRO A 25 -15.10 0.10 7.58
CA PRO A 25 -15.60 -0.66 6.43
C PRO A 25 -14.51 -1.03 5.41
N LEU A 26 -13.53 -0.15 5.17
CA LEU A 26 -12.41 -0.46 4.29
C LEU A 26 -11.56 -1.63 4.84
N ALA A 27 -11.26 -1.64 6.14
CA ALA A 27 -10.55 -2.76 6.77
C ALA A 27 -11.34 -4.08 6.68
N TRP A 28 -12.66 -4.04 6.87
CA TRP A 28 -13.52 -5.22 6.69
C TRP A 28 -13.51 -5.73 5.26
N MET A 29 -13.54 -4.83 4.27
CA MET A 29 -13.46 -5.24 2.86
C MET A 29 -12.11 -5.87 2.56
N ALA A 30 -11.01 -5.25 3.01
CA ALA A 30 -9.66 -5.77 2.82
C ALA A 30 -9.50 -7.18 3.41
N GLU A 31 -10.01 -7.41 4.63
CA GLU A 31 -10.03 -8.74 5.23
C GLU A 31 -10.87 -9.70 4.41
N THR A 32 -12.08 -9.31 4.02
CA THR A 32 -12.99 -10.18 3.28
C THR A 32 -12.40 -10.60 1.93
N VAL A 33 -11.81 -9.65 1.19
CA VAL A 33 -11.11 -9.91 -0.07
C VAL A 33 -9.92 -10.84 0.16
N TYR A 34 -9.12 -10.63 1.21
CA TYR A 34 -8.04 -11.53 1.58
C TYR A 34 -8.52 -12.96 1.84
N ARG A 35 -9.58 -13.14 2.65
CA ARG A 35 -10.12 -14.46 3.00
C ARG A 35 -10.72 -15.20 1.80
N LEU A 36 -11.21 -14.47 0.80
CA LEU A 36 -11.81 -15.04 -0.41
C LEU A 36 -10.79 -15.32 -1.52
N GLN A 37 -9.83 -14.43 -1.72
CA GLN A 37 -9.01 -14.39 -2.95
C GLN A 37 -7.50 -14.32 -2.67
N GLY A 38 -7.09 -14.25 -1.41
CA GLY A 38 -5.69 -14.13 -1.01
C GLY A 38 -5.16 -12.69 -1.00
N LEU A 39 -3.85 -12.55 -0.81
CA LEU A 39 -3.20 -11.26 -0.59
C LEU A 39 -3.18 -10.35 -1.83
N ASP A 40 -3.00 -10.92 -3.02
CA ASP A 40 -2.79 -10.15 -4.24
C ASP A 40 -3.95 -9.15 -4.52
N PRO A 41 -5.22 -9.57 -4.47
CA PRO A 41 -6.35 -8.65 -4.68
C PRO A 41 -6.60 -7.70 -3.50
N ALA A 42 -6.04 -7.98 -2.32
CA ALA A 42 -6.21 -7.15 -1.13
C ALA A 42 -5.25 -5.94 -1.11
N TRP A 43 -4.13 -5.98 -1.84
CA TRP A 43 -3.11 -4.92 -1.84
C TRP A 43 -3.65 -3.50 -2.07
N PRO A 44 -4.52 -3.24 -3.06
CA PRO A 44 -5.14 -1.92 -3.24
C PRO A 44 -5.83 -1.39 -1.98
N LEU A 45 -6.62 -2.25 -1.32
CA LEU A 45 -7.39 -1.89 -0.14
C LEU A 45 -6.48 -1.70 1.08
N LEU A 46 -5.40 -2.47 1.19
CA LEU A 46 -4.38 -2.29 2.21
C LEU A 46 -3.66 -0.95 2.03
N ALA A 47 -3.37 -0.54 0.79
CA ALA A 47 -2.74 0.75 0.50
C ALA A 47 -3.63 1.92 0.87
N GLU A 48 -4.90 1.87 0.48
CA GLU A 48 -5.89 2.89 0.85
C GLU A 48 -6.10 2.97 2.36
N LEU A 49 -6.12 1.82 3.03
CA LEU A 49 -6.22 1.77 4.49
C LEU A 49 -4.98 2.37 5.16
N ALA A 50 -3.79 2.19 4.56
CA ALA A 50 -2.56 2.83 5.01
C ALA A 50 -2.71 4.34 5.06
N TRP A 51 -3.22 4.94 3.99
CA TRP A 51 -3.39 6.40 3.88
C TRP A 51 -4.50 6.93 4.77
N LEU A 52 -5.57 6.15 4.92
CA LEU A 52 -6.75 6.59 5.66
C LEU A 52 -6.59 6.38 7.17
N SER A 53 -5.92 5.30 7.59
CA SER A 53 -5.71 4.97 8.99
C SER A 53 -4.56 3.97 9.16
N PRO A 54 -3.30 4.45 9.27
CA PRO A 54 -2.10 3.62 9.45
C PRO A 54 -2.22 2.62 10.61
N ARG A 55 -2.81 3.06 11.73
CA ARG A 55 -3.07 2.20 12.90
C ARG A 55 -4.00 1.02 12.60
N LYS A 56 -5.02 1.22 11.76
CA LYS A 56 -5.95 0.14 11.36
C LYS A 56 -5.29 -0.83 10.40
N LEU A 57 -4.44 -0.33 9.50
CA LEU A 57 -3.61 -1.21 8.68
C LEU A 57 -2.72 -2.10 9.55
N GLY A 58 -2.02 -1.51 10.53
CA GLY A 58 -1.17 -2.25 11.45
C GLY A 58 -1.93 -3.35 12.21
N ALA A 59 -3.12 -3.03 12.73
CA ALA A 59 -3.97 -4.02 13.38
C ALA A 59 -4.45 -5.11 12.41
N LEU A 60 -4.87 -4.74 11.20
CA LEU A 60 -5.35 -5.68 10.19
C LEU A 60 -4.24 -6.65 9.77
N MET A 61 -3.01 -6.19 9.53
CA MET A 61 -1.88 -7.07 9.20
C MET A 61 -1.69 -8.18 10.24
N GLN A 62 -1.84 -7.85 11.53
CA GLN A 62 -1.77 -8.84 12.61
C GLN A 62 -2.96 -9.81 12.59
N THR A 63 -4.17 -9.31 12.33
CA THR A 63 -5.39 -10.14 12.21
C THR A 63 -5.35 -11.09 11.01
N LEU A 64 -4.79 -10.66 9.88
CA LEU A 64 -4.64 -11.52 8.70
C LEU A 64 -3.63 -12.63 8.97
N GLY A 65 -2.55 -12.33 9.70
CA GLY A 65 -1.53 -13.32 10.06
C GLY A 65 -0.72 -13.82 8.87
N ASP A 66 -0.76 -13.12 7.73
CA ASP A 66 -0.11 -13.55 6.50
C ASP A 66 1.42 -13.43 6.63
N SER A 67 2.13 -14.55 6.54
CA SER A 67 3.58 -14.59 6.73
C SER A 67 4.34 -13.68 5.76
N SER A 68 3.87 -13.56 4.51
CA SER A 68 4.55 -12.77 3.49
C SER A 68 4.39 -11.26 3.72
N LEU A 69 3.21 -10.86 4.21
CA LEU A 69 2.87 -9.49 4.59
C LEU A 69 3.59 -9.09 5.88
N LEU A 70 3.60 -9.98 6.88
CA LEU A 70 4.27 -9.74 8.16
C LEU A 70 5.80 -9.69 8.01
N ALA A 71 6.37 -10.51 7.13
CA ALA A 71 7.80 -10.42 6.81
C ALA A 71 8.15 -9.06 6.19
N LEU A 72 7.34 -8.58 5.23
CA LEU A 72 7.56 -7.27 4.61
C LEU A 72 7.36 -6.13 5.61
N ARG A 73 6.38 -6.26 6.51
CA ARG A 73 6.14 -5.32 7.60
C ARG A 73 7.35 -5.21 8.53
N ARG A 74 7.97 -6.33 8.92
CA ARG A 74 9.19 -6.30 9.77
C ARG A 74 10.36 -5.64 9.07
N LEU A 75 10.53 -5.88 7.77
CA LEU A 75 11.56 -5.21 6.98
C LEU A 75 11.31 -3.70 6.89
N PHE A 76 10.05 -3.28 6.76
CA PHE A 76 9.67 -1.88 6.80
C PHE A 76 10.05 -1.25 8.15
N ASP A 77 9.61 -1.85 9.25
CA ASP A 77 9.89 -1.34 10.61
C ASP A 77 11.40 -1.24 10.89
N ALA A 78 12.22 -2.11 10.27
CA ALA A 78 13.67 -2.13 10.48
C ALA A 78 14.45 -1.17 9.56
N ASN A 79 13.93 -0.86 8.37
CA ASN A 79 14.71 -0.22 7.30
C ASN A 79 14.09 1.06 6.74
N PHE A 80 12.87 1.40 7.13
CA PHE A 80 12.25 2.65 6.71
C PHE A 80 12.74 3.79 7.61
N ASP A 81 13.34 4.79 6.97
CA ASP A 81 13.78 6.02 7.63
C ASP A 81 12.60 7.01 7.66
N GLY A 82 11.81 6.93 8.73
CA GLY A 82 10.65 7.77 9.02
C GLY A 82 10.69 8.32 10.45
N ASP A 83 9.56 8.79 10.96
CA ASP A 83 9.49 9.44 12.28
C ASP A 83 9.52 8.43 13.46
N GLY A 84 9.52 7.13 13.16
CA GLY A 84 9.48 6.04 14.15
C GLY A 84 8.08 5.85 14.76
N THR A 85 7.04 6.36 14.10
CA THR A 85 5.66 6.35 14.62
C THR A 85 4.79 5.36 13.87
N THR A 86 3.59 5.10 14.39
CA THR A 86 2.61 4.28 13.66
C THR A 86 2.16 4.94 12.35
N ASP A 87 2.29 6.26 12.24
CA ASP A 87 1.86 7.00 11.04
C ASP A 87 2.79 6.76 9.84
N ASP A 88 4.03 6.32 10.09
CA ASP A 88 4.95 5.90 9.02
C ASP A 88 4.37 4.78 8.17
N LEU A 89 3.46 3.96 8.72
CA LEU A 89 2.79 2.91 7.94
C LEU A 89 1.99 3.43 6.76
N ALA A 90 1.66 4.72 6.70
CA ALA A 90 1.08 5.32 5.51
C ALA A 90 2.01 5.20 4.28
N TRP A 91 3.33 5.17 4.50
CA TRP A 91 4.36 5.01 3.46
C TRP A 91 4.64 3.55 3.09
N PHE A 92 4.15 2.60 3.89
CA PHE A 92 4.37 1.17 3.66
C PHE A 92 4.06 0.71 2.23
N PRO A 93 2.95 1.11 1.58
CA PRO A 93 2.66 0.67 0.21
C PRO A 93 3.70 1.17 -0.81
N ALA A 94 4.20 2.40 -0.64
CA ALA A 94 5.22 2.97 -1.50
C ALA A 94 6.57 2.27 -1.30
N TRP A 95 6.97 2.09 -0.04
CA TRP A 95 8.20 1.39 0.34
C TRP A 95 8.16 -0.09 -0.06
N ALA A 96 7.03 -0.78 0.10
CA ALA A 96 6.89 -2.18 -0.27
C ALA A 96 7.25 -2.45 -1.74
N MET A 97 7.05 -1.48 -2.64
CA MET A 97 7.45 -1.59 -4.05
C MET A 97 8.97 -1.46 -4.29
N THR A 98 9.74 -0.87 -3.36
CA THR A 98 11.20 -0.86 -3.46
C THR A 98 11.75 -2.27 -3.26
N GLU A 99 11.19 -3.01 -2.31
CA GLU A 99 11.55 -4.40 -2.01
C GLU A 99 10.92 -5.41 -2.98
N ARG A 100 9.67 -5.15 -3.43
CA ARG A 100 8.92 -6.02 -4.34
C ARG A 100 8.33 -5.22 -5.50
N PRO A 101 9.11 -4.95 -6.56
CA PRO A 101 8.64 -4.15 -7.71
C PRO A 101 7.39 -4.73 -8.40
N GLY A 102 7.16 -6.05 -8.32
CA GLY A 102 5.95 -6.70 -8.85
C GLY A 102 4.64 -6.21 -8.23
N LEU A 103 4.67 -5.67 -7.01
CA LEU A 103 3.49 -5.09 -6.35
C LEU A 103 2.93 -3.88 -7.10
N ALA A 104 3.73 -3.22 -7.96
CA ALA A 104 3.29 -2.09 -8.75
C ALA A 104 2.10 -2.41 -9.65
N ALA A 105 1.99 -3.63 -10.18
CA ALA A 105 0.84 -4.03 -11.00
C ALA A 105 -0.46 -4.08 -10.16
N LEU A 106 -0.37 -4.59 -8.93
CA LEU A 106 -1.50 -4.71 -8.01
C LEU A 106 -1.90 -3.33 -7.47
N LEU A 107 -0.93 -2.55 -7.00
CA LEU A 107 -1.15 -1.25 -6.36
C LEU A 107 -1.71 -0.17 -7.30
N ARG A 108 -1.60 -0.35 -8.63
CA ARG A 108 -2.33 0.50 -9.60
C ARG A 108 -3.84 0.45 -9.42
N GLY A 109 -4.39 -0.64 -8.88
CA GLY A 109 -5.83 -0.78 -8.60
C GLY A 109 -6.33 0.02 -7.39
N SER A 110 -5.44 0.72 -6.67
CA SER A 110 -5.84 1.58 -5.56
C SER A 110 -6.57 2.82 -6.05
N GLU A 111 -7.71 3.12 -5.42
CA GLU A 111 -8.46 4.34 -5.67
C GLU A 111 -7.78 5.55 -5.01
N PRO A 112 -7.87 6.74 -5.61
CA PRO A 112 -7.44 7.97 -4.97
C PRO A 112 -8.20 8.20 -3.65
N SER A 113 -7.49 8.68 -2.63
CA SER A 113 -8.06 8.92 -1.31
C SER A 113 -7.96 10.40 -0.94
N THR A 114 -7.24 10.72 0.13
CA THR A 114 -7.14 12.04 0.75
C THR A 114 -6.03 12.90 0.14
N HIS A 115 -5.37 12.45 -0.94
CA HIS A 115 -4.26 13.15 -1.60
C HIS A 115 -3.10 13.45 -0.65
N THR A 116 -2.89 12.58 0.35
CA THR A 116 -1.83 12.72 1.35
C THR A 116 -0.46 12.54 0.71
N LEU A 117 0.59 13.05 1.37
CA LEU A 117 1.97 12.88 0.89
C LEU A 117 2.34 11.40 0.64
N PRO A 118 1.96 10.42 1.50
CA PRO A 118 2.24 9.01 1.25
C PRO A 118 1.52 8.43 0.02
N GLU A 119 0.30 8.89 -0.26
CA GLU A 119 -0.40 8.54 -1.50
C GLU A 119 0.37 9.06 -2.71
N GLN A 120 0.77 10.35 -2.70
CA GLN A 120 1.55 10.96 -3.76
C GLN A 120 2.88 10.22 -3.98
N GLY A 121 3.56 9.84 -2.90
CA GLY A 121 4.80 9.07 -2.96
C GLY A 121 4.62 7.71 -3.62
N MET A 122 3.52 7.01 -3.31
CA MET A 122 3.19 5.77 -3.99
C MET A 122 2.92 5.99 -5.49
N ARG A 123 2.23 7.07 -5.88
CA ARG A 123 1.98 7.39 -7.29
C ARG A 123 3.28 7.69 -8.04
N ILE A 124 4.19 8.48 -7.46
CA ILE A 124 5.53 8.74 -8.03
C ILE A 124 6.31 7.43 -8.18
N MET A 125 6.27 6.55 -7.17
CA MET A 125 6.90 5.23 -7.25
C MET A 125 6.34 4.39 -8.40
N LEU A 126 5.02 4.33 -8.59
CA LEU A 126 4.41 3.62 -9.73
C LEU A 126 4.89 4.15 -11.09
N GLU A 127 5.03 5.47 -11.20
CA GLU A 127 5.56 6.11 -12.40
C GLU A 127 7.03 5.79 -12.62
N LEU A 128 7.88 5.90 -11.58
CA LEU A 128 9.29 5.54 -11.65
C LEU A 128 9.49 4.10 -12.16
N LEU A 129 8.77 3.13 -11.58
CA LEU A 129 8.86 1.72 -12.00
C LEU A 129 8.40 1.50 -13.44
N THR A 130 7.43 2.31 -13.90
CA THR A 130 6.96 2.26 -15.28
C THR A 130 8.02 2.81 -16.24
N LEU A 131 8.58 3.97 -15.92
CA LEU A 131 9.64 4.63 -16.70
C LEU A 131 10.93 3.79 -16.77
N GLU A 132 11.27 3.08 -15.69
CA GLU A 132 12.38 2.13 -15.64
C GLU A 132 12.20 1.01 -16.67
N ARG A 133 11.01 0.39 -16.67
CA ARG A 133 10.66 -0.67 -17.61
C ARG A 133 10.66 -0.19 -19.07
N GLU A 134 10.33 1.08 -19.29
CA GLU A 134 10.31 1.72 -20.62
C GLU A 134 11.68 2.25 -21.07
N GLY A 135 12.70 2.26 -20.19
CA GLY A 135 14.03 2.78 -20.51
C GLY A 135 14.11 4.31 -20.67
N ARG A 136 13.11 5.06 -20.17
CA ARG A 136 13.01 6.52 -20.32
C ARG A 136 13.90 7.29 -19.34
N ARG A 137 15.22 7.26 -19.58
CA ARG A 137 16.24 7.79 -18.66
C ARG A 137 16.07 9.27 -18.29
N HIS A 138 15.65 10.13 -19.21
CA HIS A 138 15.48 11.56 -18.93
C HIS A 138 14.36 11.81 -17.91
N ASP A 139 13.20 11.19 -18.12
CA ASP A 139 12.03 11.39 -17.26
C ASP A 139 12.21 10.76 -15.87
N LEU A 140 13.03 9.70 -15.78
CA LEU A 140 13.44 9.12 -14.50
C LEU A 140 14.18 10.11 -13.61
N VAL A 141 15.01 10.99 -14.17
CA VAL A 141 15.78 11.96 -13.38
C VAL A 141 14.84 12.94 -12.70
N GLU A 142 13.84 13.46 -13.41
CA GLU A 142 12.88 14.40 -12.84
C GLU A 142 12.01 13.72 -11.78
N ARG A 143 11.49 12.51 -12.04
CA ARG A 143 10.70 11.78 -11.04
C ARG A 143 11.49 11.37 -9.80
N ARG A 144 12.79 11.12 -9.94
CA ARG A 144 13.70 10.89 -8.80
C ARG A 144 13.86 12.14 -7.94
N LYS A 145 13.94 13.33 -8.55
CA LYS A 145 13.96 14.60 -7.82
C LYS A 145 12.65 14.81 -7.07
N ASP A 146 11.51 14.56 -7.72
CA ASP A 146 10.18 14.67 -7.09
C ASP A 146 10.09 13.76 -5.86
N LEU A 147 10.49 12.48 -5.99
CA LEU A 147 10.49 11.53 -4.88
C LEU A 147 11.41 11.98 -3.73
N ARG A 148 12.63 12.42 -4.05
CA ARG A 148 13.59 12.92 -3.05
C ARG A 148 13.06 14.15 -2.32
N SER A 149 12.43 15.07 -3.04
CA SER A 149 11.84 16.27 -2.45
C SER A 149 10.63 15.94 -1.57
N LEU A 150 9.87 14.90 -1.92
CA LEU A 150 8.70 14.48 -1.17
C LEU A 150 9.07 13.75 0.13
N HIS A 151 9.95 12.75 0.05
CA HIS A 151 10.37 11.96 1.21
C HIS A 151 11.78 11.36 1.01
N PRO A 152 12.83 11.96 1.62
CA PRO A 152 14.21 11.49 1.48
C PRO A 152 14.41 10.02 1.84
N GLY A 153 13.84 9.54 2.95
CA GLY A 153 13.99 8.14 3.38
C GLY A 153 13.39 7.12 2.39
N LEU A 154 12.34 7.51 1.66
CA LEU A 154 11.73 6.65 0.64
C LEU A 154 12.57 6.65 -0.63
N PHE A 155 13.12 7.80 -1.00
CA PHE A 155 14.06 7.92 -2.10
C PHE A 155 15.31 7.08 -1.87
N GLU A 156 15.93 7.14 -0.69
CA GLU A 156 17.11 6.33 -0.36
C GLU A 156 16.79 4.83 -0.40
N ALA A 157 15.63 4.42 0.13
CA ALA A 157 15.19 3.03 0.03
C ALA A 157 15.02 2.57 -1.42
N TYR A 158 14.48 3.43 -2.29
CA TYR A 158 14.34 3.16 -3.73
C TYR A 158 15.70 3.07 -4.43
N ILE A 159 16.64 3.98 -4.17
CA ILE A 159 17.97 3.95 -4.78
C ILE A 159 18.77 2.72 -4.36
N ARG A 160 18.65 2.29 -3.10
CA ARG A 160 19.35 1.10 -2.58
C ARG A 160 18.99 -0.20 -3.32
N THR A 161 17.80 -0.28 -3.91
CA THR A 161 17.34 -1.49 -4.62
C THR A 161 17.43 -1.38 -6.15
N ARG A 162 18.17 -0.40 -6.68
CA ARG A 162 18.39 -0.17 -8.12
C ARG A 162 19.85 -0.24 -8.50
#